data_AF-A0A8H9XMQ2-F1
#
_entry.id   AF-A0A8H9XMQ2-F1
#
_cell.length_a   1.000
_cell.length_b   1.000
_cell.length_c   1.000
_cell.angle_alpha   90.00
_cell.angle_beta   90.00
_cell.angle_gamma   90.00
#
_symmetry.space_group_name_H-M   'P 1'
#
loop_
_entity.id
_entity.type
_entity.pdbx_description
1 polymer ?
#
loop_
_entity_poly.entity_id
_entity_poly.type
_entity_poly.pdbx_seq_one_letter_code
_entity_poly.pdbx_strand_id
1 'polypeptide(L)' 'MKANRKQPHYRAIDLTEHWLRVAIKIIDRNAGEGYAKAHPELISAFMTTAAANFATMTEREIAEAEQVTTINVKTGEQTA' A
#
# COMPACT_ATOMS: atom_id res chain seq x y z
N MET A 1 34.08 5.85 0.28
CA MET A 1 32.84 5.21 0.76
C MET A 1 32.09 6.15 1.69
N LYS A 2 30.81 6.40 1.41
CA LYS A 2 29.72 6.63 2.39
C LYS A 2 28.43 6.84 1.59
N ALA A 3 27.79 5.73 1.22
CA ALA A 3 26.39 5.78 0.82
C ALA A 3 25.61 6.32 2.02
N ASN A 4 25.09 7.55 1.90
CA ASN A 4 24.23 8.14 2.91
C ASN A 4 22.93 7.32 2.92
N ARG A 5 22.92 6.23 3.71
CA ARG A 5 21.73 5.47 4.04
C ARG A 5 20.85 6.37 4.91
N LYS A 6 20.14 7.31 4.27
CA LYS A 6 19.02 8.01 4.91
C LYS A 6 18.10 6.91 5.43
N GLN A 7 17.95 6.90 6.75
CA GLN A 7 17.34 5.82 7.52
C GLN A 7 15.92 5.54 7.01
N PRO A 8 15.45 4.26 7.01
CA PRO A 8 14.12 3.89 6.52
C PRO A 8 12.97 4.68 7.17
N HIS A 9 13.19 5.20 8.38
CA HIS A 9 12.22 6.00 9.12
C HIS A 9 11.74 7.26 8.40
N TYR A 10 12.57 7.90 7.58
CA TYR A 10 12.18 9.11 6.84
C TYR A 10 11.23 8.76 5.67
N ARG A 11 11.44 7.60 5.02
CA ARG A 11 10.62 7.17 3.87
C ARG A 11 9.17 6.89 4.24
N ALA A 12 8.92 6.33 5.42
CA ALA A 12 7.55 6.02 5.85
C ALA A 12 6.73 7.30 6.07
N ILE A 13 7.31 8.31 6.73
CA ILE A 13 6.65 9.60 6.96
C ILE A 13 6.39 10.31 5.62
N ASP A 14 7.37 10.30 4.71
CA ASP A 14 7.21 10.88 3.36
C ASP A 14 6.09 10.20 2.57
N LEU A 15 5.95 8.86 2.68
CA LEU A 15 4.86 8.11 2.08
C LEU A 15 3.51 8.44 2.71
N THR A 16 3.42 8.51 4.03
CA THR A 16 2.16 8.85 4.73
C THR A 16 1.68 10.25 4.34
N GLU A 17 2.59 11.23 4.30
CA GLU A 17 2.26 12.60 3.88
C GLU A 17 1.85 12.65 2.40
N HIS A 18 2.49 11.84 1.54
CA HIS A 18 2.09 11.70 0.15
C HIS A 18 0.64 11.20 0.02
N TRP A 19 0.28 10.13 0.73
CA TRP A 19 -1.07 9.57 0.69
C TRP A 19 -2.13 10.53 1.23
N LEU A 20 -1.80 11.29 2.27
CA LEU A 20 -2.68 12.34 2.78
C LEU A 20 -2.97 13.40 1.71
N ARG A 21 -1.94 13.89 1.01
CA ARG A 21 -2.11 14.85 -0.09
C ARG A 21 -2.97 14.30 -1.23
N VAL A 22 -2.76 13.03 -1.59
CA VAL A 22 -3.55 12.35 -2.63
C VAL A 22 -5.01 12.20 -2.22
N ALA A 23 -5.29 11.80 -0.97
CA ALA A 23 -6.65 11.64 -0.46
C ALA A 23 -7.44 12.95 -0.54
N ILE A 24 -6.86 14.05 -0.05
CA ILE A 24 -7.47 15.39 -0.13
C ILE A 24 -7.81 15.74 -1.58
N LYS A 25 -6.85 15.56 -2.50
CA LYS A 25 -7.03 15.88 -3.92
C LYS A 25 -8.13 15.04 -4.59
N ILE A 26 -8.23 13.75 -4.24
CA ILE A 26 -9.26 12.85 -4.80
C ILE A 26 -10.65 13.24 -4.28
N ILE A 27 -10.77 13.50 -2.98
CA ILE A 27 -12.04 13.89 -2.37
C ILE A 27 -12.52 15.21 -2.99
N ASP A 28 -11.66 16.22 -3.06
CA ASP A 28 -12.03 17.51 -3.66
C ASP A 28 -12.36 17.40 -5.14
N ARG A 29 -11.63 16.57 -5.90
CA ARG A 29 -11.92 16.32 -7.33
C ARG A 29 -13.30 15.71 -7.54
N ASN A 30 -13.75 14.84 -6.65
CA ASN A 30 -14.98 14.07 -6.82
C ASN A 30 -16.21 14.72 -6.18
N ALA A 31 -16.04 15.43 -5.07
CA ALA A 31 -17.13 16.00 -4.28
C ALA A 31 -17.21 17.54 -4.38
N GLY A 32 -16.19 18.19 -4.93
CA GLY A 32 -16.10 19.65 -5.06
C GLY A 32 -14.94 20.24 -4.25
N GLU A 33 -14.40 21.35 -4.72
CA GLU A 33 -13.25 22.00 -4.09
C GLU A 33 -13.56 22.41 -2.64
N GLY A 34 -12.66 22.06 -1.71
CA GLY A 34 -12.80 22.36 -0.29
C GLY A 34 -13.66 21.37 0.49
N TYR A 35 -14.26 20.37 -0.15
CA TYR A 35 -15.08 19.36 0.51
C TYR A 35 -14.26 18.53 1.50
N ALA A 36 -13.02 18.16 1.15
CA ALA A 36 -12.12 17.43 2.06
C ALA A 36 -11.79 18.23 3.33
N LYS A 37 -11.70 19.56 3.22
CA LYS A 37 -11.45 20.45 4.36
C LYS A 37 -12.68 20.59 5.26
N ALA A 38 -13.87 20.61 4.67
CA ALA A 38 -15.13 20.63 5.42
C ALA A 38 -15.44 19.28 6.09
N HIS A 39 -14.89 18.18 5.55
CA HIS A 39 -15.16 16.81 5.96
C HIS A 39 -13.88 16.01 6.26
N PRO A 40 -13.11 16.37 7.32
CA PRO A 40 -11.85 15.70 7.67
C PRO A 40 -12.04 14.21 8.01
N GLU A 41 -13.24 13.78 8.43
CA GLU A 41 -13.60 12.38 8.67
C GLU A 41 -13.46 11.52 7.41
N LEU A 42 -13.71 12.09 6.22
CA LEU A 42 -13.59 11.37 4.95
C LEU A 42 -12.14 11.07 4.61
N ILE A 43 -11.20 11.95 5.00
CA ILE A 43 -9.77 11.71 4.83
C ILE A 43 -9.36 10.49 5.67
N SER A 44 -9.78 10.45 6.94
CA SER A 44 -9.49 9.32 7.82
C SER A 44 -10.08 8.02 7.29
N ALA A 45 -11.36 8.01 6.90
CA ALA A 45 -12.03 6.83 6.37
C ALA A 45 -11.37 6.31 5.08
N PHE A 46 -10.99 7.24 4.18
CA PHE A 46 -10.28 6.92 2.95
C PHE A 46 -8.90 6.31 3.23
N MET A 47 -8.13 6.90 4.15
CA MET A 47 -6.80 6.37 4.52
C MET A 47 -6.89 4.99 5.16
N THR A 48 -7.86 4.74 6.06
CA THR A 48 -8.09 3.41 6.65
C THR A 48 -8.44 2.38 5.58
N THR A 49 -9.33 2.75 4.64
CA THR A 49 -9.73 1.87 3.53
C THR A 49 -8.54 1.57 2.61
N ALA A 50 -7.74 2.58 2.27
CA ALA A 50 -6.54 2.42 1.46
C ALA A 50 -5.51 1.51 2.14
N ALA A 51 -5.27 1.67 3.44
CA ALA A 51 -4.37 0.82 4.21
C ALA A 51 -4.83 -0.64 4.24
N ALA A 52 -6.13 -0.89 4.44
CA ALA A 52 -6.70 -2.24 4.38
C ALA A 52 -6.57 -2.87 2.98
N ASN A 53 -6.78 -2.08 1.92
CA ASN A 53 -6.58 -2.54 0.54
C ASN A 53 -5.11 -2.90 0.26
N PHE A 54 -4.17 -2.09 0.76
CA PHE A 54 -2.73 -2.39 0.64
C PHE A 54 -2.37 -3.68 1.39
N ALA A 55 -2.85 -3.87 2.62
CA ALA A 55 -2.62 -5.10 3.37
C ALA A 55 -3.10 -6.34 2.61
N THR A 56 -4.29 -6.27 2.01
CA THR A 56 -4.86 -7.37 1.21
C THR A 56 -4.03 -7.67 -0.04
N MET A 57 -3.53 -6.64 -0.73
CA MET A 57 -2.65 -6.84 -1.90
C MET A 57 -1.33 -7.50 -1.50
N THR A 58 -0.73 -7.10 -0.39
CA THR A 58 0.52 -7.69 0.11
C THR A 58 0.33 -9.15 0.55
N GLU A 59 -0.78 -9.48 1.20
CA GLU A 59 -1.11 -10.86 1.55
C GLU A 59 -1.31 -11.73 0.31
N ARG A 60 -1.95 -11.20 -0.73
CA ARG A 60 -2.11 -11.89 -2.01
C ARG A 60 -0.78 -12.11 -2.73
N GLU A 61 0.10 -11.12 -2.76
CA GLU A 61 1.44 -11.25 -3.35
C GLU A 61 2.29 -12.32 -2.64
N ILE A 62 2.19 -12.42 -1.31
CA ILE A 62 2.85 -13.47 -0.52
C ILE A 62 2.24 -14.85 -0.83
N ALA A 63 0.92 -14.96 -0.84
CA ALA A 63 0.21 -16.22 -1.09
C ALA A 63 0.46 -16.75 -2.52
N GLU A 64 0.51 -15.87 -3.53
CA GLU A 64 0.84 -16.25 -4.90
C GLU A 64 2.29 -16.76 -5.02
N ALA A 65 3.24 -16.15 -4.29
CA ALA A 65 4.64 -16.60 -4.25
C ALA A 65 4.81 -17.99 -3.59
N GLU A 66 4.03 -18.29 -2.55
CA GLU A 66 4.02 -19.61 -1.90
C GLU A 66 3.37 -20.69 -2.79
N GLN A 67 2.33 -20.34 -3.54
CA GLN A 67 1.67 -21.25 -4.48
C GLN A 67 2.62 -21.69 -5.60
N VAL A 68 3.40 -20.77 -6.17
CA VAL A 68 4.41 -21.08 -7.21
C VAL A 68 5.49 -22.02 -6.68
N THR A 69 5.90 -21.85 -5.42
CA THR A 69 6.91 -22.72 -4.79
C THR A 69 6.39 -24.16 -4.59
N THR A 70 5.12 -24.32 -4.22
CA THR A 70 4.52 -25.65 -3.96
C THR A 70 4.30 -26.46 -5.25
N ILE A 71 3.99 -25.80 -6.37
CA ILE A 71 3.78 -26.47 -7.68
C ILE A 71 5.09 -27.07 -8.21
N ASN A 72 6.21 -26.38 -8.04
CA ASN A 72 7.50 -26.85 -8.56
C ASN A 72 8.06 -28.06 -7.78
N VAL A 73 7.81 -28.17 -6.47
CA VAL A 73 8.26 -29.32 -5.66
C VAL A 73 7.52 -30.60 -6.05
N LYS A 74 6.19 -30.56 -6.21
CA LYS A 74 5.40 -31.74 -6.60
C LYS A 74 5.73 -32.25 -8.01
N THR A 75 6.12 -31.37 -8.91
CA THR A 75 6.48 -31.76 -10.30
C THR A 75 7.85 -32.44 -10.35
N GLY A 76 8.79 -32.05 -9.49
CA GLY A 76 10.12 -32.68 -9.38
C GLY A 76 10.12 -34.04 -8.68
N GLU A 77 9.20 -34.28 -7.74
CA GLU A 77 9.09 -35.57 -7.04
C GLU A 77 8.35 -36.65 -7.85
N GLN A 78 7.53 -36.28 -8.84
CA GLN A 78 6.80 -37.24 -9.70
C GLN A 78 7.58 -37.68 -10.95
N THR A 79 8.77 -37.13 -11.18
CA THR A 79 9.61 -37.45 -12.35
C THR A 79 10.96 -38.11 -12.01
N ALA A 80 11.11 -38.61 -10.77
CA ALA A 80 12.28 -39.39 -10.33
C ALA A 80 11.96 -40.88 -10.17
#